data_AF-A0A151T289-F1
#
_entry.id   AF-A0A151T289-F1
#
_cell.length_a   1.000
_cell.length_b   1.000
_cell.length_c   1.000
_cell.angle_alpha   90.00
_cell.angle_beta   90.00
_cell.angle_gamma   90.00
#
_symmetry.space_group_name_H-M   'P 1'
#
loop_
_entity.id
_entity.type
_entity.pdbx_description
1 polymer ?
#
loop_
_entity_poly.entity_id
_entity_poly.type
_entity_poly.pdbx_seq_one_letter_code
_entity_poly.pdbx_strand_id
1 'polypeptide(L)'
;NPAKCTFGVAGGKFLGFMLSQRGIEANPDKCQAIINMKSPINVKEVQRLAGRIASLAQFLPCMADKSRPIMSLLKKATKFRWTDECESAFNSFKALLATPPLLIKPDPQLDMIMYISVSDKAISTVLVQEKTE
;
A
#
# COMPACT_ATOMS: atom_id res chain seq x y z
N ASN A 1 13.59 26.96 4.34
CA ASN A 1 13.80 26.70 2.90
C ASN A 1 12.52 27.06 2.15
N PRO A 2 12.36 28.31 1.71
CA PRO A 2 11.12 28.81 1.09
C PRO A 2 10.68 28.02 -0.16
N ALA A 3 11.64 27.49 -0.93
CA ALA A 3 11.35 26.69 -2.13
C ALA A 3 10.66 25.34 -1.84
N LYS A 4 10.66 24.88 -0.58
CA LYS A 4 9.96 23.67 -0.14
C LYS A 4 8.60 23.98 0.51
N CYS A 5 8.23 25.26 0.63
CA CYS A 5 6.98 25.65 1.25
C CYS A 5 5.87 25.69 0.19
N THR A 6 4.67 25.29 0.59
CA THR A 6 3.47 25.31 -0.26
C THR A 6 2.36 25.99 0.52
N PHE A 7 1.72 27.00 -0.06
CA PHE A 7 0.70 27.81 0.60
C PHE A 7 -0.51 28.00 -0.32
N GLY A 8 -1.72 28.03 0.25
CA GLY A 8 -2.95 28.34 -0.48
C GLY A 8 -3.36 27.34 -1.56
N VAL A 9 -2.85 26.10 -1.53
CA VAL A 9 -3.16 25.06 -2.52
C VAL A 9 -4.35 24.20 -2.09
N ALA A 10 -5.15 23.73 -3.06
CA ALA A 10 -6.28 22.84 -2.81
C ALA A 10 -5.87 21.39 -2.44
N GLY A 11 -4.61 21.03 -2.70
CA GLY A 11 -4.03 19.75 -2.36
C GLY A 11 -2.52 19.75 -2.56
N GLY A 12 -1.82 18.79 -1.96
CA GLY A 12 -0.37 18.74 -1.99
C GLY A 12 0.25 17.56 -1.26
N LYS A 13 1.57 17.42 -1.40
CA LYS A 13 2.34 16.34 -0.79
C LYS A 13 2.62 16.64 0.69
N PHE A 14 2.19 15.77 1.60
CA PHE A 14 2.41 15.91 3.04
C PHE A 14 2.70 14.55 3.68
N LEU A 15 3.76 14.47 4.50
CA LEU A 15 4.23 13.24 5.17
C LEU A 15 4.31 12.00 4.25
N GLY A 16 4.57 12.21 2.96
CA GLY A 16 4.67 11.13 1.97
C GLY A 16 3.33 10.61 1.43
N PHE A 17 2.23 11.35 1.61
CA PHE A 17 0.93 11.15 0.98
C PHE A 17 0.54 12.37 0.14
N MET A 18 -0.51 12.24 -0.67
CA MET A 18 -1.16 13.35 -1.35
C MET A 18 -2.42 13.71 -0.58
N LEU A 19 -2.55 14.95 -0.14
CA LEU A 19 -3.77 15.46 0.50
C LEU A 19 -4.57 16.24 -0.53
N SER A 20 -5.87 16.01 -0.58
CA SER A 20 -6.83 16.77 -1.38
C SER A 20 -8.09 17.05 -0.57
N GLN A 21 -8.98 17.89 -1.08
CA GLN A 21 -10.30 18.11 -0.45
C GLN A 21 -11.12 16.82 -0.33
N ARG A 22 -10.86 15.83 -1.19
CA ARG A 22 -11.56 14.53 -1.19
C ARG A 22 -11.04 13.58 -0.11
N GLY A 23 -9.80 13.77 0.35
CA GLY A 23 -9.17 12.92 1.37
C GLY A 23 -7.67 12.73 1.17
N ILE A 24 -7.19 11.55 1.54
CA ILE A 24 -5.79 11.13 1.47
C ILE A 24 -5.62 10.16 0.30
N GLU A 25 -4.74 10.53 -0.62
CA GLU A 25 -4.40 9.77 -1.82
C GLU A 25 -2.98 9.17 -1.69
N ALA A 26 -2.80 8.02 -2.32
CA ALA A 26 -1.49 7.39 -2.41
C ALA A 26 -0.53 8.30 -3.18
N ASN A 27 0.72 8.38 -2.73
CA ASN A 27 1.70 9.20 -3.42
C ASN A 27 2.05 8.58 -4.79
N PRO A 28 1.82 9.28 -5.92
CA PRO A 28 2.06 8.74 -7.25
C PRO A 28 3.51 8.30 -7.46
N ASP A 29 4.48 9.05 -6.92
CA ASP A 29 5.91 8.70 -7.03
C ASP A 29 6.20 7.34 -6.37
N LYS A 30 5.60 7.08 -5.20
CA LYS A 30 5.75 5.80 -4.49
C LYS A 30 5.08 4.66 -5.26
N CYS A 31 3.88 4.87 -5.79
CA CYS A 31 3.17 3.88 -6.60
C CYS A 31 3.96 3.53 -7.87
N GLN A 32 4.37 4.56 -8.63
CA GLN A 32 5.14 4.40 -9.86
C GLN A 32 6.49 3.72 -9.61
N ALA A 33 7.13 3.96 -8.47
CA ALA A 33 8.37 3.28 -8.11
C ALA A 33 8.20 1.76 -7.96
N ILE A 34 7.01 1.25 -7.62
CA ILE A 34 6.69 -0.19 -7.55
C ILE A 34 6.19 -0.70 -8.92
N ILE A 35 5.31 0.04 -9.59
CA ILE A 35 4.76 -0.34 -10.90
C ILE A 35 5.91 -0.56 -11.91
N ASN A 36 6.85 0.39 -11.98
CA ASN A 36 7.98 0.35 -12.91
C ASN A 36 9.15 -0.51 -12.42
N MET A 37 9.05 -1.11 -11.24
CA MET A 37 10.11 -1.98 -10.70
C MET A 37 10.12 -3.32 -11.43
N LYS A 38 11.31 -3.78 -11.80
CA LYS A 38 11.53 -5.15 -12.27
C LYS A 38 11.45 -6.15 -11.11
N SER A 39 11.17 -7.40 -11.42
CA SER A 39 11.10 -8.46 -10.41
C SER A 39 12.44 -8.56 -9.65
N PRO A 40 12.40 -8.60 -8.30
CA PRO A 40 13.59 -8.70 -7.47
C PRO A 40 14.44 -9.93 -7.81
N ILE A 41 15.76 -9.73 -7.95
CA ILE A 41 16.71 -10.83 -8.24
C ILE A 41 17.56 -11.23 -7.03
N ASN A 42 17.43 -10.53 -5.89
CA ASN A 42 18.15 -10.84 -4.66
C ASN A 42 17.38 -10.37 -3.41
N VAL A 43 17.83 -10.82 -2.24
CA VAL A 43 17.21 -10.48 -0.94
C VAL A 43 17.21 -8.98 -0.67
N LYS A 44 18.25 -8.23 -1.06
CA LYS A 44 18.31 -6.78 -0.84
C LYS A 44 17.21 -6.05 -1.61
N GLU A 45 16.93 -6.48 -2.84
CA GLU A 45 15.83 -5.94 -3.64
C GLU A 45 14.47 -6.32 -3.07
N VAL A 46 14.31 -7.51 -2.50
CA VAL A 46 13.09 -7.88 -1.76
C VAL A 46 12.91 -7.02 -0.52
N GLN A 47 13.96 -6.74 0.25
CA GLN A 47 13.88 -5.81 1.40
C GLN A 47 13.44 -4.42 0.95
N ARG A 48 13.98 -3.93 -0.18
CA ARG A 48 13.58 -2.65 -0.77
C ARG A 48 12.10 -2.66 -1.19
N LEU A 49 11.64 -3.74 -1.83
CA LEU A 49 10.24 -3.91 -2.23
C LEU A 49 9.33 -3.95 -0.99
N ALA A 50 9.69 -4.72 0.04
CA ALA A 50 8.95 -4.82 1.29
C ALA A 50 8.79 -3.45 1.96
N GLY A 51 9.86 -2.65 2.04
CA GLY A 51 9.78 -1.28 2.56
C GLY A 51 8.88 -0.35 1.73
N ARG A 52 8.92 -0.47 0.40
CA ARG A 52 8.05 0.30 -0.50
C ARG A 52 6.58 -0.08 -0.32
N ILE A 53 6.26 -1.38 -0.27
CA ILE A 53 4.90 -1.89 -0.02
C ILE A 53 4.40 -1.41 1.35
N ALA A 54 5.23 -1.51 2.40
CA ALA A 54 4.86 -1.07 3.74
C ALA A 54 4.51 0.44 3.80
N SER A 55 5.21 1.27 3.02
CA SER A 55 4.93 2.71 2.94
C SER A 55 3.58 3.06 2.29
N LEU A 56 2.90 2.08 1.70
CA LEU A 56 1.60 2.17 1.03
C LEU A 56 0.56 1.23 1.65
N ALA A 57 0.83 0.64 2.81
CA ALA A 57 0.01 -0.41 3.41
C ALA A 57 -1.48 -0.01 3.57
N GLN A 58 -1.76 1.26 3.90
CA GLN A 58 -3.12 1.78 4.07
C GLN A 58 -3.97 1.76 2.78
N PHE A 59 -3.35 1.60 1.60
CA PHE A 59 -4.03 1.54 0.31
C PHE A 59 -4.11 0.12 -0.26
N LEU A 60 -3.56 -0.87 0.44
CA LEU A 60 -3.40 -2.23 -0.04
C LEU A 60 -4.27 -3.18 0.78
N PRO A 61 -5.45 -3.59 0.27
CA PRO A 61 -6.31 -4.51 0.98
C PRO A 61 -5.63 -5.89 1.10
N CYS A 62 -5.81 -6.51 2.26
CA CYS A 62 -5.27 -7.84 2.58
C CYS A 62 -3.75 -7.99 2.32
N MET A 63 -2.98 -6.91 2.51
CA MET A 63 -1.54 -6.88 2.21
C MET A 63 -0.75 -7.97 2.94
N ALA A 64 -1.10 -8.26 4.20
CA ALA A 64 -0.41 -9.26 5.01
C ALA A 64 -0.51 -10.68 4.43
N ASP A 65 -1.65 -11.02 3.81
CA ASP A 65 -1.86 -12.30 3.13
C ASP A 65 -1.19 -12.31 1.75
N LYS A 66 -1.43 -11.27 0.95
CA LYS A 66 -0.88 -11.16 -0.42
C LYS A 66 0.65 -11.07 -0.47
N SER A 67 1.29 -10.45 0.53
CA SER A 67 2.75 -10.28 0.55
C SER A 67 3.52 -11.49 1.05
N ARG A 68 2.85 -12.52 1.59
CA ARG A 68 3.49 -13.71 2.15
C ARG A 68 4.57 -14.35 1.29
N PRO A 69 4.34 -14.68 0.01
CA PRO A 69 5.38 -15.33 -0.81
C PRO A 69 6.63 -14.46 -0.87
N ILE A 70 6.47 -13.15 -1.03
CA ILE A 70 7.58 -12.17 -1.06
C ILE A 70 8.29 -12.09 0.30
N MET A 71 7.54 -11.98 1.40
CA MET A 71 8.10 -11.86 2.75
C MET A 71 8.81 -13.15 3.20
N SER A 72 8.40 -14.31 2.67
CA SER A 72 9.06 -15.59 2.97
C SER A 72 10.52 -15.64 2.50
N LEU A 73 10.86 -14.88 1.46
CA LEU A 73 12.23 -14.77 0.92
C LEU A 73 13.17 -13.95 1.82
N LEU A 74 12.65 -13.29 2.85
CA LEU A 74 13.44 -12.55 3.84
C LEU A 74 13.87 -13.42 5.04
N LYS A 75 13.36 -14.65 5.15
CA LYS A 75 13.71 -15.57 6.24
C LYS A 75 15.13 -16.10 6.03
N LYS A 76 15.92 -16.20 7.12
CA LYS A 76 17.35 -16.62 7.05
C LYS A 76 17.58 -18.05 6.53
N ALA A 77 16.58 -18.92 6.60
CA ALA A 77 16.70 -20.34 6.29
C ALA A 77 16.40 -20.70 4.81
N THR A 78 15.99 -19.73 3.98
CA THR A 78 15.57 -19.99 2.60
C THR A 78 16.66 -19.62 1.60
N LYS A 79 16.98 -20.56 0.70
CA LYS A 79 17.74 -20.21 -0.52
C LYS A 79 16.86 -19.27 -1.34
N PHE A 80 17.40 -18.12 -1.72
CA PHE A 80 16.66 -17.14 -2.49
C PHE A 80 16.24 -17.73 -3.84
N ARG A 81 14.93 -17.74 -4.10
CA ARG A 81 14.35 -18.09 -5.39
C ARG A 81 13.09 -17.26 -5.57
N TRP A 82 13.07 -16.42 -6.58
CA TRP A 82 11.85 -15.73 -6.99
C TRP A 82 10.94 -16.72 -7.70
N THR A 83 9.83 -17.10 -7.06
CA THR A 83 8.87 -18.10 -7.58
C THR A 83 7.74 -17.43 -8.35
N ASP A 84 6.97 -18.22 -9.10
CA ASP A 84 5.78 -17.74 -9.82
C ASP A 84 4.72 -17.17 -8.85
N GLU A 85 4.65 -17.71 -7.63
CA GLU A 85 3.81 -17.16 -6.55
C GLU A 85 4.28 -15.77 -6.11
N CYS A 86 5.59 -15.55 -6.02
CA CYS A 86 6.16 -14.22 -5.73
C CYS A 86 5.85 -13.24 -6.87
N GLU A 87 5.98 -13.68 -8.11
CA GLU A 87 5.70 -12.88 -9.30
C GLU A 87 4.22 -12.51 -9.38
N SER A 88 3.33 -13.47 -9.15
CA SER A 88 1.88 -13.24 -9.11
C SER A 88 1.48 -12.25 -8.02
N ALA A 89 2.02 -12.41 -6.80
CA ALA A 89 1.81 -11.47 -5.71
C ALA A 89 2.31 -10.06 -6.05
N PHE A 90 3.50 -9.96 -6.63
CA PHE A 90 4.09 -8.69 -7.04
C PHE A 90 3.24 -7.98 -8.11
N ASN A 91 2.77 -8.72 -9.13
CA ASN A 91 1.90 -8.18 -10.16
C ASN A 91 0.52 -7.79 -9.62
N SER A 92 -0.02 -8.52 -8.63
CA SER A 92 -1.24 -8.13 -7.92
C SER A 92 -1.07 -6.79 -7.21
N PHE A 93 0.08 -6.55 -6.55
CA PHE A 93 0.37 -5.24 -5.95
C PHE A 93 0.49 -4.14 -7.00
N LYS A 94 1.14 -4.39 -8.15
CA LYS A 94 1.22 -3.40 -9.24
C LYS A 94 -0.16 -3.01 -9.75
N ALA A 95 -1.05 -3.98 -9.96
CA ALA A 95 -2.42 -3.73 -10.40
C ALA A 95 -3.20 -2.88 -9.39
N LEU A 96 -3.13 -3.22 -8.10
CA LEU A 96 -3.77 -2.42 -7.04
C LEU A 96 -3.23 -0.99 -6.98
N LEU A 97 -1.92 -0.82 -7.17
CA LEU A 97 -1.27 0.50 -7.12
C LEU A 97 -1.43 1.32 -8.39
N ALA A 98 -1.88 0.73 -9.49
CA ALA A 98 -2.24 1.46 -10.71
C ALA A 98 -3.50 2.31 -10.49
N THR A 99 -4.41 1.84 -9.65
CA THR A 99 -5.66 2.53 -9.27
C THR A 99 -5.87 2.43 -7.75
N PRO A 100 -5.01 3.10 -6.95
CA PRO A 100 -5.08 3.00 -5.50
C PRO A 100 -6.37 3.67 -4.99
N PRO A 101 -7.00 3.13 -3.93
CA PRO A 101 -8.19 3.73 -3.35
C PRO A 101 -7.87 5.11 -2.73
N LEU A 102 -8.87 5.99 -2.72
CA LEU A 102 -8.86 7.23 -1.96
C LEU A 102 -9.36 6.95 -0.54
N LEU A 103 -8.65 7.45 0.47
CA LEU A 103 -9.09 7.38 1.86
C LEU A 103 -9.79 8.69 2.22
N ILE A 104 -11.09 8.64 2.52
CA ILE A 104 -11.90 9.81 2.82
C ILE A 104 -11.74 10.19 4.30
N LYS A 105 -11.82 11.49 4.61
CA LYS A 105 -11.88 11.96 5.99
C LYS A 105 -13.12 11.36 6.67
N PRO A 106 -12.98 10.72 7.85
CA PRO A 106 -14.14 10.19 8.56
C PRO A 106 -15.08 11.32 9.00
N ASP A 107 -16.37 11.07 8.86
CA ASP A 107 -17.45 11.93 9.35
C ASP A 107 -17.74 11.59 10.83
N PRO A 108 -17.56 12.52 11.77
CA PRO A 108 -17.84 12.26 13.18
C PRO A 108 -19.30 11.90 13.50
N GLN A 109 -20.24 12.15 12.58
CA GLN A 109 -21.66 11.89 12.79
C GLN A 109 -22.12 10.51 12.33
N LEU A 110 -21.26 9.77 11.63
CA LEU A 110 -21.58 8.43 11.11
C LEU A 110 -20.87 7.35 11.90
N ASP A 111 -21.54 6.22 12.07
CA ASP A 111 -20.95 5.05 12.69
C ASP A 111 -19.78 4.51 11.86
N MET A 112 -18.78 4.01 12.56
CA MET A 112 -17.59 3.44 11.97
C MET A 112 -17.68 1.92 11.98
N ILE A 113 -17.70 1.32 10.80
CA ILE A 113 -17.87 -0.11 10.59
C ILE A 113 -16.50 -0.74 10.31
N MET A 114 -16.18 -1.84 11.00
CA MET A 114 -14.98 -2.61 10.77
C MET A 114 -15.33 -3.92 10.06
N TYR A 115 -14.81 -4.12 8.86
CA TYR A 115 -14.81 -5.42 8.20
C TYR A 115 -13.51 -6.14 8.49
N ILE A 116 -13.62 -7.42 8.86
CA ILE A 116 -12.49 -8.27 9.20
C ILE A 116 -12.49 -9.46 8.24
N SER A 117 -11.33 -9.72 7.64
CA SER A 117 -11.06 -10.93 6.85
C SER A 117 -9.97 -11.72 7.56
N VAL A 118 -10.24 -13.01 7.79
CA VAL A 118 -9.33 -13.92 8.48
C VAL A 118 -8.99 -15.07 7.55
N SER A 119 -7.70 -15.39 7.48
CA SER A 119 -7.15 -16.56 6.80
C SER A 119 -6.24 -17.31 7.77
N ASP A 120 -5.85 -18.53 7.42
CA ASP A 120 -5.01 -19.40 8.28
C ASP A 120 -3.69 -18.78 8.74
N LYS A 121 -3.17 -17.74 8.08
CA LYS A 121 -1.89 -17.10 8.46
C LYS A 121 -1.94 -15.59 8.61
N ALA A 122 -3.09 -14.93 8.46
CA ALA A 122 -3.19 -13.47 8.58
C ALA A 122 -4.63 -13.00 8.78
N ILE A 123 -4.74 -11.89 9.50
CA ILE A 123 -5.94 -11.10 9.67
C ILE A 123 -5.75 -9.81 8.89
N SER A 124 -6.81 -9.34 8.24
CA SER A 124 -6.86 -8.05 7.56
C SER A 124 -8.13 -7.33 7.97
N THR A 125 -8.05 -6.03 8.15
CA THR A 125 -9.19 -5.21 8.54
C THR A 125 -9.30 -3.98 7.64
N VAL A 126 -10.52 -3.52 7.44
CA VAL A 126 -10.81 -2.23 6.81
C VAL A 126 -11.87 -1.50 7.60
N LEU A 127 -11.70 -0.19 7.71
CA LEU A 127 -12.57 0.72 8.43
C LEU A 127 -13.37 1.52 7.41
N VAL A 128 -14.70 1.47 7.51
CA VAL A 128 -15.62 2.01 6.51
C VAL A 128 -16.70 2.82 7.22
N GLN A 129 -17.19 3.86 6.55
CA GLN A 129 -18.44 4.51 6.91
C GLN A 129 -19.38 4.38 5.73
N GLU A 130 -20.57 3.84 5.97
CA GLU A 130 -21.63 3.78 4.98
C GLU A 130 -22.31 5.13 4.91
N LYS A 131 -22.42 5.68 3.70
CA LYS A 131 -23.25 6.85 3.43
C LYS A 131 -24.50 6.35 2.74
N THR A 132 -25.65 6.49 3.39
CA THR A 132 -26.94 6.31 2.75
C THR A 132 -27.10 7.46 1.75
N GLU A 133 -27.14 7.14 0.45
CA GLU A 133 -27.54 8.10 -0.59
C GLU A 133 -29.02 8.46 -0.48
#